data_AF-A0A6V7LR47-F1
#
_entry.id   AF-A0A6V7LR47-F1
#
_cell.length_a   1.000
_cell.length_b   1.000
_cell.length_c   1.000
_cell.angle_alpha   90.00
_cell.angle_beta   90.00
_cell.angle_gamma   90.00
#
_symmetry.space_group_name_H-M   'P 1'
#
loop_
_entity.id
_entity.type
_entity.pdbx_description
1 polymer ?
#
loop_
_entity_poly.entity_id
_entity_poly.type
_entity_poly.pdbx_seq_one_letter_code
_entity_poly.pdbx_strand_id
1 'polypeptide(L)' 'EDRVDCLSKSFRITDPRGGVLFSADREQVVVGAEQLKVTGAGGAVFRGSVQTPLVRAESGHGL' A
#
# COMPACT_ATOMS: atom_id res chain seq x y z
N GLU A 1 -6.24 -13.22 -17.87
CA GLU A 1 -6.21 -12.58 -16.55
C GLU A 1 -4.77 -12.50 -16.11
N ASP A 2 -4.20 -11.30 -16.02
CA ASP A 2 -2.82 -11.12 -15.59
C ASP A 2 -2.78 -11.05 -14.05
N ARG A 3 -2.87 -12.22 -13.42
CA ARG A 3 -2.84 -12.36 -11.96
C ARG A 3 -1.50 -12.91 -11.51
N VAL A 4 -0.89 -12.24 -10.53
CA VAL A 4 0.32 -12.74 -9.85
C VAL A 4 -0.07 -13.15 -8.44
N ASP A 5 0.06 -14.44 -8.13
CA ASP A 5 -0.03 -14.96 -6.78
C ASP A 5 1.37 -15.25 -6.23
N CYS A 6 1.64 -14.88 -4.99
CA CYS A 6 2.94 -15.08 -4.36
C CYS A 6 2.77 -15.55 -2.90
N LEU A 7 3.45 -16.64 -2.55
CA LEU A 7 3.58 -17.16 -1.19
C LEU A 7 5.05 -17.01 -0.77
N SER A 8 5.36 -15.96 -0.02
CA SER A 8 6.71 -15.65 0.43
C SER A 8 6.68 -14.99 1.81
N LYS A 9 7.81 -15.03 2.52
CA LYS A 9 7.99 -14.28 3.77
C LYS A 9 8.03 -12.77 3.55
N SER A 10 8.45 -12.34 2.36
CA SER A 10 8.46 -10.94 1.96
C SER A 10 8.27 -10.79 0.46
N PHE A 11 7.66 -9.68 0.05
CA PHE A 11 7.45 -9.31 -1.35
C PHE A 11 7.91 -7.86 -1.54
N ARG A 12 8.66 -7.60 -2.62
CA ARG A 12 9.24 -6.27 -2.89
C ARG A 12 9.24 -5.96 -4.37
N ILE A 13 8.83 -4.74 -4.70
CA ILE A 13 8.91 -4.12 -6.02
C ILE A 13 9.82 -2.90 -5.88
N THR A 14 10.83 -2.81 -6.75
CA THR A 14 11.78 -1.68 -6.78
C THR A 14 11.73 -0.94 -8.11
N ASP A 15 12.14 0.32 -8.08
CA ASP A 15 12.47 1.07 -9.29
C ASP A 15 13.79 0.56 -9.91
N PRO A 16 14.16 1.01 -11.12
CA PRO A 16 15.42 0.61 -11.77
C PRO A 16 16.71 1.04 -11.05
N ARG A 17 16.62 1.96 -10.08
CA ARG A 17 17.73 2.44 -9.25
C ARG A 17 17.82 1.71 -7.91
N GLY A 18 16.91 0.77 -7.64
CA GLY A 18 16.84 -0.01 -6.41
C GLY A 18 16.01 0.62 -5.29
N GLY A 19 15.34 1.75 -5.53
CA GLY A 19 14.41 2.36 -4.58
C GLY A 19 13.16 1.49 -4.40
N VAL A 20 12.64 1.36 -3.18
CA VAL A 20 11.45 0.54 -2.92
C VAL A 20 10.19 1.30 -3.34
N LEU A 21 9.40 0.72 -4.24
CA LEU A 21 8.09 1.26 -4.64
C LEU A 21 6.96 0.64 -3.83
N PHE A 22 7.03 -0.67 -3.61
CA PHE A 22 6.09 -1.41 -2.78
C PHE A 22 6.82 -2.54 -2.06
N SER A 23 6.55 -2.73 -0.78
CA SER A 23 6.94 -3.96 -0.08
C SER A 23 5.94 -4.36 0.98
N ALA A 24 5.82 -5.67 1.19
CA ALA A 24 4.99 -6.23 2.24
C ALA A 24 5.71 -7.40 2.92
N ASP A 25 5.66 -7.41 4.25
CA ASP A 25 6.04 -8.53 5.11
C ASP A 25 4.98 -8.68 6.22
N ARG A 26 5.31 -9.41 7.29
CA ARG A 26 4.37 -9.66 8.39
C ARG A 26 4.18 -8.43 9.28
N GLU A 27 5.15 -7.54 9.30
CA GLU A 27 5.24 -6.42 10.22
C GLU A 27 4.66 -5.15 9.60
N GLN A 28 4.87 -4.93 8.31
CA GLN A 28 4.46 -3.69 7.64
C GLN A 28 4.25 -3.81 6.13
N VAL A 29 3.53 -2.82 5.60
CA VAL A 29 3.44 -2.53 4.16
C VAL A 29 4.00 -1.14 3.91
N VAL A 30 4.90 -1.02 2.93
CA VAL A 30 5.52 0.25 2.53
C VAL A 30 5.13 0.57 1.10
N VAL A 31 4.66 1.80 0.88
CA VAL A 31 4.42 2.37 -0.45
C VAL A 31 5.35 3.57 -0.61
N GLY A 32 6.43 3.41 -1.39
CA GLY A 32 7.48 4.41 -1.58
C GLY A 32 7.29 5.30 -2.82
N ALA A 33 6.05 5.40 -3.32
CA ALA A 33 5.73 6.23 -4.47
C ALA A 33 5.67 7.73 -4.09
N GLU A 34 6.08 8.61 -4.99
CA GLU A 34 5.97 10.07 -4.80
C GLU A 34 4.52 10.54 -4.67
N GLN A 35 3.61 9.87 -5.40
CA GLN A 35 2.19 10.14 -5.37
C GLN A 35 1.40 8.83 -5.26
N LEU A 36 0.54 8.74 -4.25
CA LEU A 36 -0.42 7.66 -4.07
C LEU A 36 -1.84 8.19 -4.36
N LYS A 37 -2.53 7.58 -5.32
CA LYS A 37 -3.91 7.93 -5.71
C LYS A 37 -4.85 6.78 -5.39
N VAL A 38 -5.78 7.00 -4.46
CA VAL A 38 -6.92 6.13 -4.19
C VAL A 38 -8.08 6.63 -5.04
N THR A 39 -8.63 5.77 -5.90
CA THR A 39 -9.73 6.11 -6.82
C THR A 39 -11.08 5.62 -6.29
N GLY A 40 -12.17 6.09 -6.88
CA GLY A 40 -13.54 5.76 -6.48
C GLY A 40 -14.23 6.87 -5.67
N ALA A 41 -15.47 6.63 -5.26
CA ALA A 41 -16.21 7.56 -4.41
C ALA A 41 -15.49 7.71 -3.06
N GLY A 42 -15.16 8.95 -2.68
CA GLY A 42 -14.36 9.22 -1.47
C GLY A 42 -12.85 9.01 -1.62
N GLY A 43 -12.35 8.81 -2.84
CA GLY A 43 -10.92 8.69 -3.12
C GLY A 43 -10.11 9.95 -2.81
N ALA A 44 -8.79 9.79 -2.69
CA ALA A 44 -7.86 10.86 -2.32
C ALA A 44 -6.52 10.75 -3.07
N VAL A 45 -5.83 11.87 -3.23
CA VAL A 45 -4.47 11.93 -3.77
C VAL A 45 -3.54 12.43 -2.66
N PHE A 46 -2.56 11.61 -2.32
CA PHE A 46 -1.52 11.92 -1.35
C PHE A 46 -0.22 12.20 -2.11
N ARG A 47 0.41 13.34 -1.83
CA ARG A 47 1.70 13.75 -2.40
C ARG A 47 2.71 13.91 -1.27
N GLY A 48 3.91 13.36 -1.46
CA GLY A 48 4.92 13.31 -0.41
C GLY A 48 4.58 12.31 0.70
N SER A 49 5.34 12.36 1.80
CA SER A 49 5.13 11.45 2.93
C SER A 49 3.91 11.85 3.74
N VAL A 50 3.01 10.89 3.99
CA VAL A 50 1.87 11.07 4.89
C VAL A 50 2.05 10.16 6.09
N GLN A 51 2.19 10.75 7.27
CA GLN A 51 2.12 10.01 8.53
C GLN A 51 0.67 10.06 9.02
N THR A 52 -0.07 8.98 8.81
CA THR A 52 -1.43 8.85 9.35
C THR A 52 -1.37 8.33 10.78
N PRO A 53 -2.22 8.82 11.71
CA PRO A 53 -2.50 8.06 12.93
C PRO A 53 -3.07 6.68 12.55
N LEU A 54 -2.89 5.70 13.44
CA LEU A 54 -3.28 4.29 13.24
C LEU A 54 -4.61 4.15 12.46
N VAL A 55 -4.53 3.72 11.20
CA VAL A 55 -5.70 3.49 10.35
C VAL A 55 -6.27 2.12 10.70
N ARG A 56 -7.28 2.08 11.56
CA ARG A 56 -8.13 0.90 11.76
C ARG A 56 -9.35 1.04 10.88
N ALA A 57 -9.72 -0.02 10.17
CA ALA A 57 -11.09 -0.11 9.67
C ALA A 57 -12.03 -0.05 10.88
N GLU A 58 -13.10 0.75 10.81
CA GLU A 58 -14.21 0.62 11.76
C GLU A 58 -14.65 -0.86 11.74
N SER A 59 -14.75 -1.48 12.91
CA SER A 59 -15.29 -2.83 13.01
C SER A 59 -16.68 -2.80 12.38
N GLY A 60 -16.89 -3.58 11.31
CA GLY A 60 -18.18 -3.64 10.63
C GLY A 60 -19.29 -3.92 11.64
N HIS A 61 -20.03 -2.88 12.01
CA HIS A 61 -21.26 -2.99 12.76
C HIS A 61 -22.41 -2.84 11.77
N GLY A 62 -23.12 -3.94 11.58
CA GLY A 62 -24.34 -4.04 10.78
C GLY A 62 -24.14 -4.81 9.48
N LEU A 63 -24.12 -6.14 9.56
CA LEU A 63 -25.24 -7.01 9.15
C LEU A 63 -25.20 -8.32 9.95
#